data_AF-A0A522SIK2-F1
#
_entry.id   AF-A0A522SIK2-F1
#
_cell.length_a   1.000
_cell.length_b   1.000
_cell.length_c   1.000
_cell.angle_alpha   90.00
_cell.angle_beta   90.00
_cell.angle_gamma   90.00
#
_symmetry.space_group_name_H-M   'P 1'
#
loop_
_entity.id
_entity.type
_entity.pdbx_description
1 polymer ?
#
loop_
_entity_poly.entity_id
_entity_poly.type
_entity_poly.pdbx_seq_one_letter_code
_entity_poly.pdbx_strand_id
1 'polypeptide(L)' 'MNAMGNAATMAVNRFGLGAKPDELAQVGNPRAWLENQIAHGSDTGPLFAALPSSLDYLRETAQLQQARRALRDSVAAQRQ' A
#
# COMPACT_ATOMS: atom_id res chain seq x y z
N MET A 1 -22.09 -23.48 -12.79
CA MET A 1 -21.15 -22.99 -11.76
C MET A 1 -21.71 -23.38 -10.40
N ASN A 2 -21.00 -24.22 -9.65
CA ASN A 2 -21.48 -24.73 -8.36
C ASN A 2 -21.26 -23.66 -7.27
N ALA A 3 -22.21 -23.49 -6.35
CA ALA A 3 -22.17 -22.44 -5.32
C ALA A 3 -20.86 -22.43 -4.50
N MET A 4 -20.28 -23.61 -4.23
CA MET A 4 -19.00 -23.76 -3.54
C MET A 4 -17.81 -23.16 -4.33
N GLY A 5 -17.79 -23.34 -5.66
CA GLY A 5 -16.75 -22.79 -6.52
C GLY A 5 -16.80 -21.27 -6.60
N ASN A 6 -18.02 -20.70 -6.60
CA ASN A 6 -18.20 -19.24 -6.53
C ASN A 6 -17.71 -18.70 -5.17
N ALA A 7 -17.98 -19.41 -4.09
CA ALA A 7 -17.53 -19.03 -2.74
C ALA A 7 -16.00 -19.04 -2.62
N ALA A 8 -15.32 -20.06 -3.17
CA ALA A 8 -13.86 -20.12 -3.17
C ALA A 8 -13.24 -18.96 -3.96
N THR A 9 -13.77 -18.66 -5.16
CA THR A 9 -13.33 -17.52 -5.98
C THR A 9 -13.56 -16.18 -5.28
N MET A 10 -14.68 -16.01 -4.58
CA MET A 10 -14.92 -14.81 -3.78
C MET A 10 -13.96 -14.70 -2.60
N ALA A 11 -13.65 -15.80 -1.92
CA ALA A 11 -12.78 -15.80 -0.75
C ALA A 11 -11.33 -15.42 -1.09
N VAL A 12 -10.80 -15.81 -2.24
CA VAL A 12 -9.42 -15.46 -2.66
C VAL A 12 -9.26 -14.02 -3.14
N ASN A 13 -10.35 -13.30 -3.41
CA ASN A 13 -10.29 -11.90 -3.82
C ASN A 13 -10.01 -11.00 -2.61
N ARG A 14 -8.73 -10.71 -2.35
CA ARG A 14 -8.25 -9.77 -1.33
C ARG A 14 -8.65 -8.32 -1.66
N PHE A 15 -9.90 -7.95 -1.38
CA PHE A 15 -10.40 -6.57 -1.47
C PHE A 15 -10.04 -5.84 -2.77
N GLY A 16 -10.14 -6.51 -3.92
CA GLY A 16 -9.88 -5.92 -5.23
C GLY A 16 -8.48 -6.16 -5.81
N LEU A 17 -7.59 -6.84 -5.09
CA LEU A 17 -6.25 -7.23 -5.59
C LEU A 17 -6.24 -8.60 -6.30
N GLY A 18 -7.34 -9.35 -6.21
CA GLY A 18 -7.45 -10.69 -6.79
C GLY A 18 -6.64 -11.76 -6.06
N ALA A 19 -6.83 -12.99 -6.53
CA ALA A 19 -6.09 -14.16 -6.07
C ALA A 19 -4.64 -14.13 -6.59
N LYS A 20 -3.71 -14.64 -5.78
CA LYS A 20 -2.38 -15.04 -6.24
C LYS A 20 -2.50 -16.30 -7.10
N PRO A 21 -1.51 -16.58 -7.96
CA PRO A 21 -1.39 -17.89 -8.61
C PRO A 21 -1.53 -19.03 -7.59
N ASP A 22 -2.26 -20.07 -7.96
CA ASP A 22 -2.48 -21.30 -7.17
C ASP A 22 -3.20 -21.14 -5.83
N GLU A 23 -3.66 -19.93 -5.48
CA GLU A 23 -4.33 -19.66 -4.21
C GLU A 23 -5.73 -20.28 -4.16
N LEU A 24 -6.42 -20.35 -5.30
CA LEU A 24 -7.75 -20.96 -5.39
C LEU A 24 -7.73 -22.46 -5.08
N ALA A 25 -6.65 -23.16 -5.42
CA ALA A 25 -6.49 -24.59 -5.13
C ALA A 25 -6.25 -24.87 -3.64
N GLN A 26 -5.89 -23.84 -2.85
CA GLN A 26 -5.60 -23.95 -1.42
C GLN A 26 -6.84 -23.68 -0.54
N VAL A 27 -7.94 -23.23 -1.14
CA VAL A 27 -9.16 -22.92 -0.39
C VAL A 27 -9.95 -24.18 -0.07
N GLY A 28 -9.78 -24.70 1.15
CA GLY A 28 -10.63 -25.77 1.70
C GLY A 28 -11.98 -25.26 2.22
N ASN A 29 -11.97 -24.21 3.05
CA ASN A 29 -13.17 -23.57 3.59
C ASN A 29 -13.17 -22.07 3.24
N PRO A 30 -14.02 -21.63 2.28
CA PRO A 30 -14.07 -20.25 1.84
C PRO A 30 -14.37 -19.22 2.95
N ARG A 31 -15.23 -19.58 3.91
CA ARG A 31 -15.58 -18.66 5.01
C ARG A 31 -14.40 -18.48 5.95
N ALA A 32 -13.80 -19.57 6.41
CA ALA A 32 -12.63 -19.52 7.28
C ALA A 32 -11.45 -18.82 6.59
N TRP A 33 -11.29 -19.00 5.27
CA TRP A 33 -10.29 -18.29 4.47
C TRP A 33 -10.49 -16.77 4.50
N LEU A 34 -11.73 -16.30 4.38
CA LEU A 34 -12.04 -14.87 4.46
C LEU A 34 -11.84 -14.31 5.89
N GLU A 35 -12.31 -15.05 6.90
CA GLU A 35 -12.14 -14.66 8.30
C GLU A 35 -10.65 -14.51 8.68
N ASN A 36 -9.80 -15.43 8.21
CA ASN A 36 -8.35 -15.35 8.44
C ASN A 36 -7.71 -14.11 7.81
N GLN A 37 -8.16 -13.69 6.63
CA GLN A 37 -7.67 -12.46 5.99
C GLN A 37 -7.99 -11.21 6.81
N ILE A 38 -9.14 -11.19 7.48
CA ILE A 38 -9.56 -10.07 8.34
C ILE A 38 -8.79 -10.10 9.66
N ALA A 39 -8.66 -11.28 10.27
CA ALA A 39 -8.11 -11.43 11.61
C ALA A 39 -6.60 -11.17 11.69
N HIS A 40 -5.84 -11.60 10.69
CA HIS A 40 -4.37 -11.52 10.74
C HIS A 40 -3.81 -10.30 10.00
N GLY A 41 -4.65 -9.57 9.26
CA GLY A 41 -4.17 -8.53 8.37
C GLY A 41 -3.05 -9.02 7.44
N SER A 42 -2.36 -8.10 6.79
CA SER A 42 -1.19 -8.45 6.00
C SER A 42 0.03 -8.53 6.94
N ASP A 43 0.65 -9.69 7.09
CA ASP A 43 1.92 -9.92 7.83
C ASP A 43 3.12 -9.15 7.24
N THR A 44 2.87 -8.23 6.31
CA THR A 44 3.84 -7.40 5.60
C THR A 44 4.39 -6.24 6.44
N GLY A 45 4.07 -6.17 7.72
CA GLY A 45 4.62 -5.19 8.66
C GLY A 45 6.15 -5.04 8.55
N PRO A 46 6.92 -6.14 8.50
CA PRO A 46 8.37 -6.08 8.30
C PRO A 46 8.80 -5.62 6.90
N LEU A 47 8.02 -5.91 5.84
CA LEU A 47 8.36 -5.51 4.47
C LEU A 47 8.28 -3.99 4.26
N PHE A 48 7.39 -3.32 5.00
CA PHE A 48 7.21 -1.87 4.91
C PHE A 48 7.99 -1.09 5.96
N ALA A 49 8.67 -1.78 6.89
CA ALA A 49 9.43 -1.14 7.97
C ALA A 49 10.58 -0.25 7.47
N ALA A 50 11.12 -0.54 6.27
CA ALA A 50 12.18 0.24 5.66
C ALA A 50 11.67 1.43 4.81
N LEU A 51 10.35 1.58 4.64
CA LEU A 51 9.79 2.68 3.86
C LEU A 51 9.79 3.98 4.69
N PRO A 52 10.05 5.14 4.06
CA PRO A 52 9.93 6.43 4.73
C PRO A 52 8.52 6.64 5.28
N SER A 53 8.42 7.27 6.44
CA SER A 53 7.13 7.63 6.99
C SER A 53 6.50 8.78 6.20
N SER A 54 5.18 8.95 6.29
CA SER A 54 4.51 10.11 5.70
C SER A 54 5.08 11.44 6.20
N LEU A 55 5.57 11.48 7.44
CA LEU A 55 6.18 12.67 8.02
C LEU A 55 7.52 13.02 7.37
N ASP A 56 8.28 12.02 6.94
CA ASP A 56 9.58 12.24 6.27
C ASP A 56 9.38 12.93 4.92
N TYR A 57 8.37 12.50 4.15
CA TYR A 57 8.00 13.18 2.90
C TYR A 57 7.52 14.62 3.12
N LEU A 58 6.77 14.89 4.19
CA LEU A 58 6.33 16.25 4.50
C LEU A 58 7.52 17.16 4.84
N ARG A 59 8.50 16.65 5.58
CA ARG A 59 9.74 17.37 5.91
C ARG A 59 10.55 17.68 4.65
N GLU A 60 10.77 16.68 3.80
CA GLU A 60 11.50 16.85 2.54
C GLU A 60 10.82 17.90 1.64
N THR A 61 9.48 17.85 1.56
CA THR A 61 8.70 18.83 0.80
C THR A 61 8.88 20.25 1.34
N ALA A 62 8.86 20.43 2.66
CA ALA A 62 9.07 21.73 3.29
C ALA A 62 10.49 22.28 3.00
N GLN A 63 11.51 21.44 3.08
CA GLN A 63 12.89 21.81 2.77
C GLN A 63 13.05 22.24 1.30
N LEU A 64 12.46 21.49 0.37
CA LEU A 64 12.47 21.84 -1.06
C LEU A 64 11.78 23.19 -1.31
N GLN A 65 10.69 23.49 -0.61
CA GLN A 65 10.02 24.78 -0.73
C GLN A 65 10.87 25.94 -0.21
N GLN A 66 11.58 25.74 0.90
CA GLN A 66 12.50 26.74 1.46
C GLN A 66 13.68 27.01 0.52
N ALA A 67 14.31 25.95 0.00
CA ALA A 67 15.41 26.07 -0.97
C ALA A 67 14.98 26.83 -2.24
N ARG A 68 13.77 26.54 -2.76
CA ARG A 68 13.21 27.26 -3.91
C ARG A 68 12.92 28.74 -3.63
N ARG A 69 12.59 29.12 -2.39
CA ARG A 69 12.41 30.53 -2.01
C ARG A 69 13.76 31.23 -1.98
N ALA A 70 14.74 30.67 -1.27
CA ALA A 70 16.08 31.23 -1.16
C ALA A 70 16.75 31.46 -2.53
N LEU A 71 16.62 30.51 -3.46
CA LEU A 71 17.15 30.66 -4.82
C LEU A 71 16.47 31.79 -5.61
N ARG A 72 15.15 31.95 -5.45
CA ARG A 72 14.42 33.05 -6.10
C ARG A 72 14.89 34.40 -5.57
N ASP A 73 15.06 34.50 -4.26
CA ASP A 73 15.51 35.73 -3.60
C ASP A 73 16.95 36.07 -4.01
N SER A 74 17.84 35.08 -4.12
CA SER A 74 19.22 35.30 -4.59
C SER A 74 19.29 35.74 -6.05
N VAL A 75 18.45 35.17 -6.92
CA VAL A 75 18.38 35.57 -8.34
C VAL A 75 17.82 36.99 -8.48
N ALA A 76 16.84 37.37 -7.64
CA ALA A 76 16.31 38.72 -7.63
C ALA A 76 17.37 39.75 -7.19
N ALA A 77 18.17 39.42 -6.16
CA ALA A 77 19.24 40.27 -5.66
C ALA A 77 20.39 40.47 -6.67
N GLN A 78 20.68 39.48 -7.53
CA GLN A 78 21.72 39.57 -8.57
C GLN A 78 21.33 40.39 -9.80
N ARG A 79 20.05 40.74 -9.96
CA ARG A 79 19.55 41.55 -11.09
C ARG A 79 19.50 43.05 -10.79
N GLN A 80 19.79 43.43 -9.54
CA GLN A 80 19.88 44.82 -9.08
C GLN A 80 21.34 45.28 -9.09
#